data_AF-A0A3Q2X6S4-F1
#
_entry.id   AF-A0A3Q2X6S4-F1
#
_cell.length_a   1.000
_cell.length_b   1.000
_cell.length_c   1.000
_cell.angle_alpha   90.00
_cell.angle_beta   90.00
_cell.angle_gamma   90.00
#
_symmetry.space_group_name_H-M   'P 1'
#
loop_
_entity.id
_entity.type
_entity.pdbx_description
1 polymer ?
#
loop_
_entity_poly.entity_id
_entity_poly.type
_entity_poly.pdbx_seq_one_letter_code
_entity_poly.pdbx_strand_id
1 'polypeptide(L)'
;MSVTSVRQGQSLLSTTKDQSRLPAGSVPEIRAAGPNVCGSRFHSYCCPGWKTLPGGNQCIVPICRNSCGDGFCSRPNMCTCSNGQLSPSCGAGVQSCNVRCMNGGSCAEDSCLCTKGYTGNHCGQPVCENGCQNGGRCIGPNRCACVYGFTGPQCERDYRTGPCFTQVNNQMCQGQLSGIVCTKTLCCATIGRAWGHPCEQCPMLTVSIQLITSNTAGMNAACSSNYL
;
A
#
# COMPACT_ATOMS: atom_id res chain seq x y z
N MET A 1 -29.28 42.47 -50.48
CA MET A 1 -28.50 41.22 -50.44
C MET A 1 -28.40 40.79 -48.98
N SER A 2 -29.04 39.68 -48.68
CA SER A 2 -29.07 39.01 -47.38
C SER A 2 -27.70 38.45 -47.03
N VAL A 3 -27.26 38.54 -45.76
CA VAL A 3 -26.67 37.39 -45.05
C VAL A 3 -27.01 37.49 -43.55
N THR A 4 -27.75 36.49 -43.08
CA THR A 4 -28.01 35.98 -41.72
C THR A 4 -26.74 35.47 -41.03
N SER A 5 -26.51 35.57 -39.71
CA SER A 5 -26.86 34.55 -38.68
C SER A 5 -26.08 34.90 -37.37
N VAL A 6 -26.66 35.18 -36.18
CA VAL A 6 -26.94 34.26 -35.02
C VAL A 6 -25.64 33.63 -34.43
N ARG A 7 -25.23 33.69 -33.14
CA ARG A 7 -25.91 33.55 -31.82
C ARG A 7 -24.96 33.88 -30.63
N GLN A 8 -25.57 34.27 -29.49
CA GLN A 8 -25.22 34.01 -28.05
C GLN A 8 -23.85 34.43 -27.49
N GLY A 9 -23.68 35.05 -26.33
CA GLY A 9 -24.57 35.44 -25.22
C GLY A 9 -23.76 35.40 -23.91
N GLN A 10 -23.87 36.42 -23.05
CA GLN A 10 -24.00 36.30 -21.58
C GLN A 10 -23.91 37.66 -20.87
N SER A 11 -24.81 37.80 -19.90
CA SER A 11 -25.14 38.94 -19.05
C SER A 11 -24.30 38.91 -17.77
N LEU A 12 -24.05 40.06 -17.12
CA LEU A 12 -24.61 40.37 -15.79
C LEU A 12 -24.18 41.74 -15.27
N LEU A 13 -25.19 42.47 -14.76
CA LEU A 13 -25.20 43.86 -14.34
C LEU A 13 -24.72 44.09 -12.90
N SER A 14 -23.99 45.19 -12.75
CA SER A 14 -23.93 46.20 -11.67
C SER A 14 -24.86 46.09 -10.46
N THR A 15 -24.33 46.31 -9.25
CA THR A 15 -24.93 47.15 -8.20
C THR A 15 -23.88 47.60 -7.16
N THR A 16 -23.70 48.91 -6.94
CA THR A 16 -23.12 49.46 -5.69
C THR A 16 -23.66 50.86 -5.42
N LYS A 17 -24.68 50.95 -4.56
CA LYS A 17 -24.83 51.98 -3.51
C LYS A 17 -26.14 51.73 -2.79
N ASP A 18 -26.05 51.29 -1.55
CA ASP A 18 -27.10 51.63 -0.59
C ASP A 18 -26.48 51.91 0.78
N GLN A 19 -26.73 53.13 1.23
CA GLN A 19 -26.14 53.76 2.38
C GLN A 19 -27.24 53.90 3.42
N SER A 20 -27.54 52.80 4.13
CA SER A 20 -28.56 52.78 5.18
C SER A 20 -27.95 53.08 6.55
N ARG A 21 -28.21 54.32 6.97
CA ARG A 21 -28.36 54.85 8.33
C ARG A 21 -28.45 53.77 9.44
N LEU A 22 -27.52 53.79 10.40
CA LEU A 22 -27.61 53.04 11.67
C LEU A 22 -27.90 54.01 12.84
N PRO A 23 -28.70 53.59 13.85
CA PRO A 23 -29.14 54.47 14.94
C PRO A 23 -28.04 54.72 15.98
N ALA A 24 -28.13 55.88 16.65
CA ALA A 24 -27.24 56.30 17.73
C ALA A 24 -27.36 55.35 18.94
N GLY A 25 -26.23 54.76 19.37
CA GLY A 25 -26.16 53.90 20.55
C GLY A 25 -25.42 52.56 20.38
N SER A 26 -24.87 52.24 19.21
CA SER A 26 -24.05 51.04 19.05
C SER A 26 -22.61 51.31 19.56
N VAL A 27 -22.28 50.72 20.71
CA VAL A 27 -20.88 50.41 21.04
C VAL A 27 -20.27 49.75 19.80
N PRO A 28 -19.08 50.15 19.32
CA PRO A 28 -18.49 49.54 18.14
C PRO A 28 -18.32 48.06 18.43
N GLU A 29 -19.20 47.23 17.87
CA GLU A 29 -19.13 45.80 18.00
C GLU A 29 -17.86 45.40 17.25
N ILE A 30 -16.79 45.15 18.00
CA ILE A 30 -15.47 44.94 17.42
C ILE A 30 -15.52 43.60 16.69
N ARG A 31 -15.81 43.67 15.39
CA ARG A 31 -16.02 42.48 14.55
C ARG A 31 -14.74 41.65 14.53
N ALA A 32 -14.89 40.35 14.74
CA ALA A 32 -13.79 39.41 14.62
C ALA A 32 -13.15 39.54 13.23
N ALA A 33 -11.83 39.64 13.19
CA ALA A 33 -11.03 39.84 11.99
C ALA A 33 -9.93 38.78 11.89
N GLY A 34 -9.42 38.54 10.69
CA GLY A 34 -8.35 37.57 10.44
C GLY A 34 -8.84 36.28 9.78
N PRO A 35 -7.97 35.26 9.69
CA PRO A 35 -8.25 34.06 8.89
C PRO A 35 -9.23 33.08 9.54
N ASN A 36 -9.45 33.15 10.86
CA ASN A 36 -10.28 32.21 11.61
C ASN A 36 -11.54 32.88 12.18
N VAL A 37 -12.31 33.54 11.32
CA VAL A 37 -13.56 34.19 11.69
C VAL A 37 -14.74 33.33 11.25
N CYS A 38 -15.64 33.06 12.18
CA CYS A 38 -16.85 32.28 11.99
C CYS A 38 -18.08 33.12 12.37
N GLY A 39 -19.27 32.68 11.94
CA GLY A 39 -20.52 33.36 12.22
C GLY A 39 -21.03 34.19 11.04
N SER A 40 -21.88 35.16 11.36
CA SER A 40 -22.59 35.98 10.36
C SER A 40 -22.05 37.40 10.33
N ARG A 41 -22.40 38.17 9.28
CA ARG A 41 -21.97 39.58 9.12
C ARG A 41 -22.29 40.52 10.30
N PHE A 42 -23.26 40.14 11.13
CA PHE A 42 -23.74 40.88 12.29
C PHE A 42 -23.42 40.22 13.63
N HIS A 43 -22.83 39.02 13.62
CA HIS A 43 -22.40 38.32 14.83
C HIS A 43 -21.21 37.45 14.47
N SER A 44 -20.06 38.11 14.36
CA SER A 44 -18.79 37.52 13.97
C SER A 44 -17.98 37.17 15.22
N TYR A 45 -17.53 35.92 15.33
CA TYR A 45 -16.73 35.43 16.45
C TYR A 45 -15.57 34.58 15.94
N CYS A 46 -14.58 34.32 16.80
CA CYS A 46 -13.48 33.44 16.42
C CYS A 46 -13.97 32.00 16.28
N CYS A 47 -13.54 31.33 15.21
CA CYS A 47 -13.88 29.93 15.01
C CYS A 47 -13.48 29.07 16.23
N PRO A 48 -14.18 27.94 16.48
CA PRO A 48 -13.86 27.05 17.59
C PRO A 48 -12.37 26.71 17.63
N GLY A 49 -11.75 26.91 18.79
CA GLY A 49 -10.31 26.70 18.97
C GLY A 49 -9.43 27.93 18.72
N TRP A 50 -10.01 29.09 18.41
CA TRP A 50 -9.30 30.36 18.26
C TRP A 50 -9.84 31.43 19.21
N LYS A 51 -8.95 32.29 19.69
CA LYS A 51 -9.27 33.45 20.53
C LYS A 51 -8.56 34.71 20.01
N THR A 52 -8.96 35.85 20.54
CA THR A 52 -8.37 37.14 20.21
C THR A 52 -7.16 37.45 21.10
N LEU A 53 -6.31 38.37 20.64
CA LEU A 53 -5.30 39.02 21.48
C LEU A 53 -5.98 39.92 22.53
N PRO A 54 -5.36 40.11 23.72
CA PRO A 54 -5.89 41.03 24.72
C PRO A 54 -5.97 42.45 24.15
N GLY A 55 -7.19 42.99 24.04
CA GLY A 55 -7.46 44.32 23.47
C GLY A 55 -7.66 44.37 21.95
N GLY A 56 -7.65 43.22 21.26
CA GLY A 56 -7.84 43.13 19.81
C GLY A 56 -9.04 42.28 19.39
N ASN A 57 -9.32 42.27 18.08
CA ASN A 57 -10.36 41.47 17.43
C ASN A 57 -9.81 40.43 16.46
N GLN A 58 -8.49 40.23 16.43
CA GLN A 58 -7.86 39.31 15.50
C GLN A 58 -7.86 37.87 16.03
N CYS A 59 -8.52 36.96 15.31
CA CYS A 59 -8.65 35.54 15.64
C CYS A 59 -7.42 34.75 15.17
N ILE A 60 -6.26 35.07 15.75
CA ILE A 60 -4.97 34.48 15.38
C ILE A 60 -4.34 33.68 16.53
N VAL A 61 -4.95 33.66 17.71
CA VAL A 61 -4.41 32.94 18.87
C VAL A 61 -5.10 31.58 18.98
N PRO A 62 -4.42 30.46 18.73
CA PRO A 62 -5.01 29.13 18.90
C PRO A 62 -5.17 28.79 20.39
N ILE A 63 -6.16 27.95 20.69
CA ILE A 63 -6.44 27.45 22.03
C ILE A 63 -5.89 26.02 22.13
N CYS A 64 -4.98 25.79 23.06
CA CYS A 64 -4.45 24.47 23.39
C CYS A 64 -5.03 24.01 24.74
N ARG A 65 -5.53 22.75 24.80
CA ARG A 65 -6.03 22.13 26.04
C ARG A 65 -4.94 21.95 27.10
N ASN A 66 -3.71 21.67 26.66
CA ASN A 66 -2.54 21.50 27.53
C ASN A 66 -1.51 22.62 27.24
N SER A 67 -0.74 23.00 28.25
CA SER A 67 0.42 23.88 28.06
C SER A 67 1.50 23.16 27.25
N CYS A 68 2.02 23.83 26.23
CA CYS A 68 2.99 23.25 25.29
C CYS A 68 4.41 23.11 25.85
N GLY A 69 4.68 23.41 27.12
CA GLY A 69 6.02 23.32 27.72
C GLY A 69 7.04 24.17 26.95
N ASP A 70 8.11 23.53 26.46
CA ASP A 70 9.18 24.17 25.66
C ASP A 70 8.74 24.61 24.25
N GLY A 71 7.52 24.23 23.83
CA GLY A 71 6.94 24.62 22.54
C GLY A 71 5.91 25.75 22.63
N PHE A 72 5.32 26.09 21.48
CA PHE A 72 4.24 27.08 21.37
C PHE A 72 3.00 26.50 20.71
N CYS A 73 1.82 27.01 21.06
CA CYS A 73 0.55 26.59 20.45
C CYS A 73 0.47 27.19 19.03
N SER A 74 0.57 26.36 17.99
CA SER A 74 0.51 26.83 16.60
C SER A 74 -0.87 26.63 15.96
N ARG A 75 -1.65 25.67 16.46
CA ARG A 75 -3.00 25.34 15.98
C ARG A 75 -3.87 24.89 17.16
N PRO A 76 -5.21 24.87 17.02
CA PRO A 76 -6.09 24.39 18.08
C PRO A 76 -5.68 22.98 18.54
N ASN A 77 -5.41 22.83 19.85
CA ASN A 77 -4.93 21.59 20.47
C ASN A 77 -3.64 21.00 19.88
N MET A 78 -2.79 21.81 19.22
CA MET A 78 -1.54 21.33 18.65
C MET A 78 -0.39 22.34 18.87
N CYS A 79 0.63 21.84 19.54
CA CYS A 79 1.87 22.51 19.89
C CYS A 79 2.93 22.27 18.81
N THR A 80 3.73 23.28 18.52
CA THR A 80 5.01 23.15 17.82
C THR A 80 6.11 23.15 18.85
N CYS A 81 6.82 22.02 18.96
CA CYS A 81 7.88 21.83 19.92
C CYS A 81 9.22 22.39 19.42
N SER A 82 10.19 22.54 20.31
CA SER A 82 11.52 23.11 20.00
C SER A 82 12.30 22.32 18.94
N ASN A 83 11.97 21.03 18.77
CA ASN A 83 12.50 20.15 17.73
C ASN A 83 11.75 20.26 16.38
N GLY A 84 10.79 21.18 16.25
CA GLY A 84 9.94 21.35 15.06
C GLY A 84 8.78 20.35 14.93
N GLN A 85 8.60 19.44 15.90
CA GLN A 85 7.53 18.45 15.87
C GLN A 85 6.19 19.06 16.28
N LEU A 86 5.11 18.64 15.61
CA LEU A 86 3.74 18.98 15.97
C LEU A 86 3.14 17.88 16.86
N SER A 87 2.69 18.22 18.07
CA SER A 87 2.08 17.28 19.02
C SER A 87 1.07 17.97 19.95
N PRO A 88 0.19 17.23 20.67
CA PRO A 88 -0.73 17.83 21.65
C PRO A 88 -0.05 18.42 22.90
N SER A 89 1.20 18.04 23.18
CA SER A 89 2.04 18.60 24.24
C SER A 89 3.52 18.27 23.97
N CYS A 90 4.41 19.21 24.27
CA CYS A 90 5.86 18.97 24.23
C CYS A 90 6.29 18.48 25.62
N GLY A 91 7.01 17.37 25.68
CA GLY A 91 7.37 16.72 26.94
C GLY A 91 6.46 15.56 27.35
N ALA A 92 5.36 15.30 26.64
CA ALA A 92 4.85 13.94 26.56
C ALA A 92 5.88 13.18 25.74
N GLY A 93 6.80 12.50 26.42
CA GLY A 93 7.76 11.61 25.79
C GLY A 93 7.00 10.76 24.79
N VAL A 94 7.20 11.06 23.51
CA VAL A 94 7.07 10.05 22.47
C VAL A 94 7.86 8.90 23.05
N GLN A 95 7.20 7.80 23.43
CA GLN A 95 7.84 6.61 23.98
C GLN A 95 9.19 6.46 23.29
N SER A 96 10.26 6.69 24.06
CA SER A 96 11.57 7.11 23.57
C SER A 96 12.12 6.05 22.65
N CYS A 97 11.78 6.22 21.39
CA CYS A 97 12.19 5.39 20.29
C CYS A 97 12.19 6.31 19.09
N ASN A 98 13.38 6.74 18.70
CA ASN A 98 13.57 7.37 17.39
C ASN A 98 13.14 6.42 16.25
N VAL A 99 13.01 5.12 16.54
CA VAL A 99 12.62 4.07 15.61
C VAL A 99 11.17 3.62 15.80
N ARG A 100 10.39 3.61 14.72
CA ARG A 100 9.02 3.03 14.69
C ARG A 100 9.12 1.52 14.45
N CYS A 101 8.66 0.72 15.38
CA CYS A 101 8.61 -0.75 15.27
C CYS A 101 7.28 -1.22 14.66
N MET A 102 7.33 -2.08 13.66
CA MET A 102 6.17 -2.67 12.98
C MET A 102 5.97 -4.15 13.39
N ASN A 103 4.88 -4.78 12.95
CA ASN A 103 4.60 -6.22 13.10
C ASN A 103 4.68 -6.74 14.56
N GLY A 104 4.29 -5.90 15.52
CA GLY A 104 4.31 -6.24 16.95
C GLY A 104 5.70 -6.14 17.61
N GLY A 105 6.68 -5.51 16.95
CA GLY A 105 7.98 -5.21 17.55
C GLY A 105 7.85 -4.25 18.73
N SER A 106 8.60 -4.51 19.80
CA SER A 106 8.66 -3.65 20.99
C SER A 106 9.89 -2.76 20.95
N CYS A 107 9.76 -1.49 21.31
CA CYS A 107 10.91 -0.60 21.41
C CYS A 107 11.67 -0.83 22.72
N ALA A 108 12.99 -0.95 22.63
CA ALA A 108 13.91 -0.87 23.77
C ALA A 108 15.16 -0.05 23.38
N GLU A 109 15.48 0.99 24.15
CA GLU A 109 16.69 1.82 23.99
C GLU A 109 17.01 2.22 22.55
N ASP A 110 16.06 2.89 21.87
CA ASP A 110 16.18 3.34 20.47
C ASP A 110 16.37 2.22 19.41
N SER A 111 16.17 0.97 19.79
CA SER A 111 16.18 -0.19 18.89
C SER A 111 14.86 -0.96 18.94
N CYS A 112 14.47 -1.57 17.82
CA CYS A 112 13.28 -2.43 17.79
C CYS A 112 13.63 -3.88 18.10
N LEU A 113 13.01 -4.42 19.15
CA LEU A 113 12.98 -5.84 19.44
C LEU A 113 11.88 -6.50 18.61
N CYS A 114 12.29 -7.25 17.59
CA CYS A 114 11.37 -7.91 16.67
C CYS A 114 10.82 -9.22 17.22
N THR A 115 9.56 -9.50 16.89
CA THR A 115 8.92 -10.79 17.16
C THR A 115 9.53 -11.89 16.30
N LYS A 116 9.37 -13.15 16.74
CA LYS A 116 9.90 -14.30 15.99
C LYS A 116 9.37 -14.29 14.55
N GLY A 117 10.28 -14.35 13.58
CA GLY A 117 9.95 -14.34 12.15
C GLY A 117 9.95 -12.96 11.49
N TYR A 118 10.37 -11.91 12.20
CA TYR A 118 10.64 -10.59 11.62
C TYR A 118 12.04 -10.09 12.00
N THR A 119 12.64 -9.28 11.13
CA THR A 119 13.97 -8.71 11.29
C THR A 119 14.07 -7.29 10.71
N GLY A 120 15.24 -6.69 10.84
CA GLY A 120 15.56 -5.33 10.41
C GLY A 120 15.23 -4.27 11.46
N ASN A 121 15.75 -3.05 11.24
CA ASN A 121 15.68 -1.95 12.21
C ASN A 121 14.25 -1.59 12.65
N HIS A 122 13.26 -1.83 11.79
CA HIS A 122 11.85 -1.51 12.04
C HIS A 122 10.96 -2.76 12.17
N CYS A 123 11.54 -3.97 12.22
CA CYS A 123 10.79 -5.24 12.18
C CYS A 123 9.87 -5.39 10.96
N GLY A 124 10.24 -4.75 9.85
CA GLY A 124 9.48 -4.77 8.60
C GLY A 124 9.82 -5.94 7.68
N GLN A 125 10.97 -6.58 7.89
CA GLN A 125 11.44 -7.65 7.01
C GLN A 125 11.01 -9.02 7.56
N PRO A 126 10.14 -9.77 6.86
CA PRO A 126 9.78 -11.12 7.28
C PRO A 126 10.94 -12.09 7.08
N VAL A 127 11.02 -13.09 7.95
CA VAL A 127 12.02 -14.17 7.92
C VAL A 127 11.32 -15.49 7.59
N CYS A 128 11.86 -16.19 6.59
CA CYS A 128 11.43 -17.53 6.20
C CYS A 128 12.56 -18.50 6.56
N GLU A 129 12.36 -19.36 7.57
CA GLU A 129 13.40 -20.26 8.12
C GLU A 129 13.93 -21.23 7.06
N ASN A 130 13.04 -21.77 6.21
CA ASN A 130 13.41 -22.72 5.16
C ASN A 130 13.72 -22.04 3.80
N GLY A 131 13.53 -20.73 3.69
CA GLY A 131 13.66 -19.97 2.44
C GLY A 131 12.62 -20.35 1.38
N CYS A 132 12.27 -19.40 0.52
CA CYS A 132 11.34 -19.63 -0.58
C CYS A 132 12.10 -20.20 -1.79
N GLN A 133 11.61 -21.30 -2.36
CA GLN A 133 12.17 -21.94 -3.54
C GLN A 133 11.63 -21.32 -4.84
N ASN A 134 12.23 -21.68 -5.98
CA ASN A 134 11.78 -21.32 -7.33
C ASN A 134 11.56 -19.80 -7.54
N GLY A 135 12.37 -18.97 -6.89
CA GLY A 135 12.27 -17.51 -6.98
C GLY A 135 11.11 -16.89 -6.18
N GLY A 136 10.50 -17.64 -5.27
CA GLY A 136 9.48 -17.12 -4.37
C GLY A 136 10.03 -16.02 -3.45
N ARG A 137 9.17 -15.10 -3.02
CA ARG A 137 9.52 -14.00 -2.12
C ARG A 137 8.90 -14.21 -0.74
N CYS A 138 9.70 -14.04 0.31
CA CYS A 138 9.18 -14.08 1.68
C CYS A 138 8.28 -12.85 1.93
N ILE A 139 7.01 -13.09 2.23
CA ILE A 139 6.00 -12.03 2.49
C ILE A 139 5.49 -12.05 3.93
N GLY A 140 5.84 -13.07 4.70
CA GLY A 140 5.48 -13.22 6.10
C GLY A 140 6.32 -14.31 6.76
N PRO A 141 6.20 -14.48 8.09
CA PRO A 141 6.94 -15.50 8.82
C PRO A 141 6.60 -16.88 8.28
N ASN A 142 7.61 -17.57 7.73
CA ASN A 142 7.45 -18.86 7.04
C ASN A 142 6.38 -18.87 5.92
N ARG A 143 6.08 -17.71 5.31
CA ARG A 143 5.10 -17.56 4.24
C ARG A 143 5.72 -16.97 2.98
N CYS A 144 5.70 -17.76 1.92
CA CYS A 144 6.23 -17.40 0.62
C CYS A 144 5.14 -16.96 -0.36
N ALA A 145 5.41 -15.90 -1.10
CA ALA A 145 4.70 -15.54 -2.33
C ALA A 145 5.39 -16.23 -3.50
N CYS A 146 4.69 -17.15 -4.14
CA CYS A 146 5.24 -17.93 -5.25
C CYS A 146 5.12 -17.18 -6.57
N VAL A 147 6.11 -17.40 -7.44
CA VAL A 147 6.01 -17.02 -8.84
C VAL A 147 4.88 -17.83 -9.49
N TYR A 148 4.22 -17.26 -10.49
CA TYR A 148 3.17 -17.95 -11.23
C TYR A 148 3.65 -19.32 -11.72
N GLY A 149 2.86 -20.37 -11.44
CA GLY A 149 3.23 -21.74 -11.77
C GLY A 149 3.90 -22.51 -10.64
N PHE A 150 4.16 -21.90 -9.48
CA PHE A 150 4.66 -22.60 -8.29
C PHE A 150 3.68 -22.48 -7.12
N THR A 151 3.56 -23.54 -6.33
CA THR A 151 2.66 -23.62 -5.18
C THR A 151 3.32 -24.41 -4.04
N GLY A 152 2.67 -24.42 -2.87
CA GLY A 152 3.21 -24.98 -1.63
C GLY A 152 3.68 -23.90 -0.65
N PRO A 153 3.87 -24.25 0.64
CA PRO A 153 4.31 -23.31 1.67
C PRO A 153 5.64 -22.63 1.37
N GLN A 154 6.54 -23.29 0.64
CA GLN A 154 7.85 -22.77 0.23
C GLN A 154 7.98 -22.62 -1.29
N CYS A 155 6.88 -22.68 -2.05
CA CYS A 155 6.87 -22.65 -3.52
C CYS A 155 7.63 -23.81 -4.17
N GLU A 156 7.68 -24.95 -3.49
CA GLU A 156 8.41 -26.14 -3.89
C GLU A 156 7.74 -26.93 -5.03
N ARG A 157 6.42 -26.77 -5.22
CA ARG A 157 5.64 -27.58 -6.16
C ARG A 157 5.41 -26.81 -7.46
N ASP A 158 6.04 -27.27 -8.54
CA ASP A 158 5.81 -26.77 -9.90
C ASP A 158 4.47 -27.31 -10.44
N TYR A 159 3.55 -26.40 -10.75
CA TYR A 159 2.27 -26.69 -11.40
C TYR A 159 2.18 -26.07 -12.81
N ARG A 160 3.27 -25.48 -13.33
CA ARG A 160 3.29 -24.96 -14.70
C ARG A 160 2.90 -26.06 -15.67
N THR A 161 2.06 -25.72 -16.63
CA THR A 161 1.61 -26.63 -17.68
C THR A 161 2.23 -26.20 -19.00
N GLY A 162 2.59 -27.17 -19.85
CA GLY A 162 3.33 -26.90 -21.08
C GLY A 162 3.42 -28.12 -22.00
N PRO A 163 3.98 -27.92 -23.22
CA PRO A 163 4.19 -29.00 -24.17
C PRO A 163 5.24 -30.00 -23.67
N CYS A 164 4.98 -31.27 -23.91
CA CYS A 164 5.92 -32.35 -23.62
C CYS A 164 6.62 -32.82 -24.90
N PHE A 165 7.94 -33.04 -24.82
CA PHE A 165 8.78 -33.43 -25.95
C PHE A 165 9.43 -34.79 -25.71
N THR A 166 9.46 -35.62 -26.74
CA THR A 166 10.00 -36.99 -26.67
C THR A 166 11.49 -37.06 -27.01
N GLN A 167 12.05 -36.02 -27.65
CA GLN A 167 13.44 -35.98 -28.08
C GLN A 167 14.05 -34.61 -27.80
N VAL A 168 15.36 -34.59 -27.56
CA VAL A 168 16.14 -33.36 -27.40
C VAL A 168 17.39 -33.51 -28.25
N ASN A 169 17.60 -32.58 -29.18
CA ASN A 169 18.77 -32.55 -30.05
C ASN A 169 19.41 -31.16 -29.97
N ASN A 170 20.70 -31.07 -29.63
CA ASN A 170 21.44 -29.80 -29.45
C ASN A 170 20.67 -28.73 -28.64
N GLN A 171 20.11 -29.12 -27.48
CA GLN A 171 19.28 -28.25 -26.61
C GLN A 171 17.96 -27.76 -27.23
N MET A 172 17.61 -28.24 -28.43
CA MET A 172 16.30 -28.02 -29.05
C MET A 172 15.38 -29.20 -28.77
N CYS A 173 14.19 -28.88 -28.26
CA CYS A 173 13.11 -29.81 -28.02
C CYS A 173 12.48 -30.25 -29.35
N GLN A 174 12.44 -31.56 -29.62
CA GLN A 174 11.87 -32.14 -30.83
C GLN A 174 10.86 -33.25 -30.50
N GLY A 175 9.95 -33.55 -31.44
CA GLY A 175 8.91 -34.57 -31.23
C GLY A 175 7.92 -34.18 -30.14
N GLN A 176 7.32 -32.99 -30.28
CA GLN A 176 6.25 -32.51 -29.40
C GLN A 176 5.04 -33.45 -29.48
N LEU A 177 4.50 -33.81 -28.31
CA LEU A 177 3.24 -34.53 -28.23
C LEU A 177 2.08 -33.55 -28.46
N SER A 178 1.45 -33.65 -29.63
CA SER A 178 0.35 -32.77 -30.06
C SER A 178 -0.86 -32.90 -29.13
N GLY A 179 -1.42 -31.78 -28.68
CA GLY A 179 -2.67 -31.76 -27.90
C GLY A 179 -2.54 -32.16 -26.43
N ILE A 180 -1.34 -32.43 -25.93
CA ILE A 180 -1.08 -32.75 -24.53
C ILE A 180 -0.42 -31.55 -23.85
N VAL A 181 -1.14 -30.91 -22.92
CA VAL A 181 -0.57 -29.92 -22.00
C VAL A 181 -0.48 -30.57 -20.63
N CYS A 182 0.73 -30.77 -20.13
CA CYS A 182 0.96 -31.45 -18.87
C CYS A 182 1.97 -30.70 -18.01
N THR A 183 2.04 -31.04 -16.73
CA THR A 183 3.09 -30.53 -15.85
C THR A 183 4.43 -31.17 -16.19
N LYS A 184 5.53 -30.47 -15.89
CA LYS A 184 6.89 -30.99 -16.09
C LYS A 184 7.07 -32.36 -15.45
N THR A 185 6.59 -32.52 -14.22
CA THR A 185 6.66 -33.78 -13.47
C THR A 185 5.96 -34.93 -14.21
N LEU A 186 4.77 -34.67 -14.80
CA LEU A 186 4.04 -35.70 -15.53
C LEU A 186 4.70 -36.05 -16.87
N CYS A 187 5.22 -35.04 -17.59
CA CYS A 187 5.99 -35.25 -18.82
C CYS A 187 7.25 -36.10 -18.54
N CYS A 188 8.05 -35.72 -17.56
CA CYS A 188 9.30 -36.38 -17.22
C CYS A 188 9.12 -37.75 -16.54
N ALA A 189 7.95 -38.02 -15.95
CA ALA A 189 7.62 -39.32 -15.37
C ALA A 189 7.18 -40.37 -16.42
N THR A 190 7.02 -39.98 -17.69
CA THR A 190 6.56 -40.87 -18.77
C THR A 190 7.63 -41.07 -19.85
N ILE A 191 7.33 -40.78 -21.12
CA ILE A 191 8.29 -40.84 -22.24
C ILE A 191 8.95 -39.49 -22.52
N GLY A 192 8.57 -38.45 -21.79
CA GLY A 192 9.08 -37.09 -21.98
C GLY A 192 10.57 -36.99 -21.67
N ARG A 193 11.32 -36.37 -22.59
CA ARG A 193 12.75 -36.05 -22.45
C ARG A 193 12.98 -34.57 -22.16
N ALA A 194 12.04 -33.71 -22.54
CA ALA A 194 12.05 -32.30 -22.17
C ALA A 194 10.63 -31.73 -22.15
N TRP A 195 10.49 -30.56 -21.56
CA TRP A 195 9.21 -29.93 -21.28
C TRP A 195 9.28 -28.41 -21.40
N GLY A 196 8.20 -27.80 -21.89
CA GLY A 196 7.96 -26.35 -21.80
C GLY A 196 8.67 -25.49 -22.85
N HIS A 197 8.47 -24.17 -22.71
CA HIS A 197 9.20 -23.12 -23.42
C HIS A 197 9.69 -22.10 -22.37
N PRO A 198 11.00 -21.91 -22.15
CA PRO A 198 12.15 -22.55 -22.81
C PRO A 198 12.23 -24.07 -22.57
N CYS A 199 12.96 -24.76 -23.45
CA CYS A 199 13.11 -26.23 -23.43
C CYS A 199 13.86 -26.68 -22.17
N GLU A 200 13.14 -27.13 -21.15
CA GLU A 200 13.73 -27.66 -19.91
C GLU A 200 13.91 -29.18 -20.06
N GLN A 201 15.16 -29.64 -20.06
CA GLN A 201 15.45 -31.08 -20.09
C GLN A 201 14.97 -31.76 -18.81
N CYS A 202 14.37 -32.93 -18.97
CA CYS A 202 14.00 -33.76 -17.83
C CYS A 202 15.29 -34.27 -17.15
N PRO A 203 15.35 -34.27 -15.81
CA PRO A 203 16.46 -34.89 -15.11
C PRO A 203 16.57 -36.34 -15.56
N MET A 204 17.77 -36.78 -15.97
CA MET A 204 17.99 -38.20 -16.25
C MET A 204 17.66 -38.97 -14.98
N LEU A 205 16.80 -39.98 -15.09
CA LEU A 205 16.41 -40.87 -14.00
C LEU A 205 17.59 -41.74 -13.57
N THR A 206 18.65 -41.13 -13.05
CA THR A 206 19.68 -41.80 -12.29
C THR A 206 19.27 -41.72 -10.82
N VAL A 207 18.66 -42.82 -10.37
CA VAL A 207 18.48 -43.22 -8.96
C VAL A 207 17.23 -42.65 -8.23
N SER A 208 16.33 -43.58 -7.85
CA SER A 208 15.36 -43.57 -6.73
C SER A 208 13.85 -43.43 -6.94
N ILE A 209 13.28 -43.34 -8.16
CA ILE A 209 11.82 -43.50 -8.34
C ILE A 209 11.52 -44.70 -9.23
N GLN A 210 11.85 -45.89 -8.73
CA GLN A 210 11.15 -47.12 -9.11
C GLN A 210 9.87 -47.19 -8.26
N LEU A 211 8.77 -46.54 -8.67
CA LEU A 211 7.44 -46.82 -8.08
C LEU A 211 6.25 -46.31 -8.91
N ILE A 212 6.37 -46.22 -10.24
CA ILE A 212 5.18 -46.24 -11.11
C ILE A 212 5.43 -47.23 -12.25
N THR A 213 5.39 -48.51 -11.90
CA THR A 213 5.24 -49.57 -12.89
C THR A 213 3.88 -49.45 -13.57
N SER A 214 3.91 -49.55 -14.90
CA SER A 214 2.84 -50.04 -15.78
C SER A 214 1.48 -49.35 -15.73
N ASN A 215 1.25 -48.42 -16.67
CA ASN A 215 0.10 -48.49 -17.59
C ASN A 215 0.17 -47.36 -18.63
N THR A 216 0.75 -47.67 -19.79
CA THR A 216 0.76 -46.80 -20.98
C THR A 216 -0.64 -46.45 -21.48
N ALA A 217 -1.68 -47.20 -21.09
CA ALA A 217 -3.07 -46.96 -21.49
C ALA A 217 -3.86 -46.00 -20.57
N GLY A 218 -3.38 -45.70 -19.36
CA GLY A 218 -4.11 -44.87 -18.38
C GLY A 218 -3.70 -43.39 -18.34
N MET A 219 -2.61 -43.00 -19.00
CA MET A 219 -1.94 -41.71 -18.74
C MET A 219 -2.23 -40.61 -19.77
N ASN A 220 -2.80 -40.96 -20.94
CA ASN A 220 -3.46 -39.98 -21.82
C ASN A 220 -4.61 -39.28 -21.10
N ALA A 221 -5.22 -39.91 -20.08
CA ALA A 221 -6.22 -39.30 -19.21
C ALA A 221 -5.61 -38.30 -18.21
N ALA A 222 -4.43 -38.56 -17.64
CA ALA A 222 -3.80 -37.66 -16.65
C ALA A 222 -3.36 -36.31 -17.26
N CYS A 223 -2.98 -36.31 -18.53
CA CYS A 223 -2.67 -35.11 -19.31
C CYS A 223 -3.90 -34.36 -19.84
N SER A 224 -5.08 -34.99 -19.82
CA SER A 224 -6.33 -34.43 -20.37
C SER A 224 -7.35 -34.04 -19.30
N SER A 225 -7.09 -34.33 -18.01
CA SER A 225 -8.09 -34.23 -16.93
C SER A 225 -8.23 -32.86 -16.25
N ASN A 226 -7.69 -31.76 -16.79
CA ASN A 226 -7.91 -30.42 -16.23
C ASN A 226 -8.54 -29.42 -17.23
N TYR A 227 -9.38 -29.91 -18.15
CA TYR A 227 -10.39 -29.08 -18.81
C TYR A 227 -11.78 -29.52 -18.35
N LEU A 228 -12.18 -29.03 -17.17
CA LEU A 228 -13.57 -28.77 -16.79
C LEU A 228 -13.61 -27.46 -16.01
#